data_AF-A0AAD9I2R3-F1
#
_entry.id   AF-A0AAD9I2R3-F1
#
_cell.length_a   1.000
_cell.length_b   1.000
_cell.length_c   1.000
_cell.angle_alpha   90.00
_cell.angle_beta   90.00
_cell.angle_gamma   90.00
#
_symmetry.space_group_name_H-M   'P 1'
#
loop_
_entity.id
_entity.type
_entity.pdbx_description
1 polymer ?
#
loop_
_entity_poly.entity_id
_entity_poly.type
_entity_poly.pdbx_seq_one_letter_code
_entity_poly.pdbx_strand_id
1 'polypeptide(L)'
;MVPPFFRVGQEVPGLTLVCAMRHPQMIDTKRVAYWPSPVSCTSLCVTLSNAGRTVPLLKVDQSGGAHDVSYDGWNDLVMGHAAIEALTAGGAVAMA
;
A
#
# COMPACT_ATOMS: atom_id res chain seq x y z
N MET A 1 12.69 -4.19 -33.31
CA MET A 1 13.09 -3.03 -32.50
C MET A 1 12.68 -3.31 -31.07
N VAL A 2 13.63 -3.70 -30.24
CA VAL A 2 13.42 -3.97 -28.81
C VAL A 2 13.58 -2.62 -28.10
N PRO A 3 12.61 -2.15 -27.30
CA PRO A 3 12.76 -0.89 -26.60
C PRO A 3 13.95 -1.00 -25.64
N PRO A 4 14.76 0.07 -25.50
CA PRO A 4 15.95 0.05 -24.69
C PRO A 4 15.57 -0.09 -23.22
N PHE A 5 16.20 -1.05 -22.55
CA PHE A 5 16.40 -1.16 -21.10
C PHE A 5 15.76 -0.04 -20.27
N PHE A 6 14.67 -0.36 -19.58
CA PHE A 6 14.18 0.44 -18.47
C PHE A 6 15.27 0.44 -17.39
N ARG A 7 16.00 1.55 -17.24
CA ARG A 7 16.98 1.71 -16.15
C ARG A 7 16.21 1.80 -14.83
N VAL A 8 16.52 0.88 -13.91
CA VAL A 8 16.15 0.94 -12.50
C VAL A 8 16.83 2.18 -11.89
N GLY A 9 16.16 3.34 -11.92
CA GLY A 9 16.63 4.57 -11.28
C GLY A 9 16.15 5.90 -11.87
N GLN A 10 15.17 5.91 -12.76
CA GLN A 10 14.62 7.16 -13.30
C GLN A 10 13.44 7.66 -12.45
N GLU A 11 13.69 8.73 -11.68
CA GLU A 11 12.64 9.59 -11.13
C GLU A 11 11.89 10.24 -12.30
N VAL A 12 10.61 9.91 -12.43
CA VAL A 12 9.70 10.58 -13.36
C VAL A 12 9.12 11.79 -12.63
N PRO A 13 9.41 13.04 -13.04
CA PRO A 13 8.88 14.22 -12.39
C PRO A 13 7.36 14.26 -12.57
N GLY A 14 6.61 14.11 -11.48
CA GLY A 14 5.14 14.07 -11.48
C GLY A 14 4.53 12.67 -11.36
N LEU A 15 5.33 11.60 -11.30
CA LEU A 15 4.85 10.27 -10.93
C LEU A 15 5.31 9.98 -9.51
N THR A 16 4.46 10.36 -8.56
CA THR A 16 4.55 9.97 -7.15
C THR A 16 4.39 8.45 -7.05
N LEU A 17 5.44 7.69 -7.39
CA LEU A 17 5.62 6.30 -7.00
C LEU A 17 5.91 6.21 -5.49
N VAL A 18 5.56 7.22 -4.68
CA VAL A 18 6.01 7.45 -3.29
C VAL A 18 5.08 6.81 -2.26
N CYS A 19 3.93 6.26 -2.68
CA CYS A 19 2.87 5.81 -1.76
C CYS A 19 3.28 4.69 -0.79
N ALA A 20 4.35 3.96 -1.10
CA ALA A 20 4.93 2.92 -0.25
C ALA A 20 6.45 2.76 -0.48
N MET A 21 7.21 3.83 -0.70
CA MET A 21 8.67 3.73 -0.88
C MET A 21 9.41 3.96 0.45
N ARG A 22 10.14 2.95 0.92
CA ARG A 22 10.96 3.03 2.15
C ARG A 22 12.41 3.45 1.89
N HIS A 23 12.86 3.37 0.64
CA HIS A 23 14.18 3.79 0.11
C HIS A 23 14.08 3.87 -1.43
N PRO A 24 15.01 4.54 -2.15
CA PRO A 24 14.83 4.74 -3.58
C PRO A 24 14.73 3.37 -4.25
N GLN A 25 13.52 3.08 -4.76
CA GLN A 25 13.17 1.92 -5.59
C GLN A 25 12.84 0.59 -4.89
N MET A 26 12.63 0.55 -3.57
CA MET A 26 12.07 -0.64 -2.92
C MET A 26 10.62 -0.44 -2.48
N ILE A 27 9.80 -1.47 -2.71
CA ILE A 27 8.43 -1.53 -2.20
C ILE A 27 8.47 -1.78 -0.69
N ASP A 28 7.76 -0.95 0.06
CA ASP A 28 7.49 -1.18 1.48
C ASP A 28 6.38 -2.23 1.62
N THR A 29 6.78 -3.47 1.93
CA THR A 29 5.85 -4.59 2.15
C THR A 29 4.96 -4.41 3.37
N LYS A 30 5.23 -3.42 4.22
CA LYS A 30 4.38 -3.02 5.35
C LYS A 30 3.24 -2.08 4.93
N ARG A 31 3.24 -1.62 3.67
CA ARG A 31 2.30 -0.65 3.11
C ARG A 31 1.70 -1.15 1.80
N VAL A 32 1.23 -2.39 1.76
CA VAL A 32 0.60 -2.99 0.57
C VAL A 32 -0.89 -3.25 0.76
N ALA A 33 -1.62 -3.26 -0.35
CA ALA A 33 -3.07 -3.45 -0.41
C ALA A 33 -3.47 -4.44 -1.52
N TYR A 34 -4.55 -5.17 -1.27
CA TYR A 34 -5.20 -6.12 -2.16
C TYR A 34 -6.67 -5.71 -2.30
N TRP A 35 -7.09 -5.32 -3.52
CA TRP A 35 -8.40 -4.69 -3.73
C TRP A 35 -9.33 -5.54 -4.60
N PRO A 36 -10.66 -5.50 -4.40
CA PRO A 36 -11.59 -6.25 -5.25
C PRO A 36 -11.53 -5.81 -6.72
N SER A 37 -11.17 -4.54 -6.95
CA SER A 37 -11.02 -3.98 -8.29
C SER A 37 -9.65 -4.30 -8.90
N PRO A 38 -9.55 -4.49 -10.23
CA PRO A 38 -8.29 -4.73 -10.92
C PRO A 38 -7.25 -3.64 -10.65
N VAL A 39 -5.97 -4.01 -10.56
CA VAL A 39 -4.86 -3.06 -10.44
C VAL A 39 -4.66 -2.36 -11.78
N SER A 40 -4.64 -1.03 -11.79
CA SER A 40 -4.33 -0.23 -12.98
C SER A 40 -3.19 0.74 -12.69
N CYS A 41 -2.49 1.20 -13.73
CA CYS A 41 -1.44 2.21 -13.59
C CYS A 41 -1.93 3.55 -13.01
N THR A 42 -3.24 3.80 -12.99
CA THR A 42 -3.85 5.02 -12.45
C THR A 42 -4.41 4.84 -11.04
N SER A 43 -4.55 3.61 -10.54
CA SER A 43 -5.12 3.31 -9.23
C SER A 43 -4.16 2.57 -8.30
N LEU A 44 -2.84 2.75 -8.49
CA LEU A 44 -1.81 2.05 -7.71
C LEU A 44 -1.77 2.49 -6.25
N CYS A 45 -2.14 3.74 -5.96
CA CYS A 45 -2.10 4.28 -4.62
C CYS A 45 -3.49 4.39 -4.03
N VAL A 46 -3.69 3.80 -2.85
CA VAL A 46 -4.93 3.94 -2.08
C VAL A 46 -4.58 4.50 -0.71
N THR A 47 -5.40 5.40 -0.20
CA THR A 47 -5.28 5.90 1.17
C THR A 47 -6.46 5.42 1.96
N LEU A 48 -6.21 4.69 3.04
CA LEU A 48 -7.23 4.31 3.99
C LEU A 48 -7.27 5.28 5.15
N SER A 49 -8.48 5.57 5.62
CA SER A 49 -8.71 6.45 6.78
C SER A 49 -9.56 5.74 7.81
N ASN A 50 -9.14 5.76 9.09
CA ASN A 50 -9.93 5.23 10.20
C ASN A 50 -9.63 6.00 11.49
N ALA A 51 -10.66 6.36 12.25
CA ALA A 51 -10.51 7.03 13.55
C ALA A 51 -9.53 8.22 13.53
N GLY A 52 -9.53 9.03 12.46
CA GLY A 52 -8.65 10.18 12.28
C GLY A 52 -7.21 9.85 11.83
N ARG A 53 -6.88 8.59 11.59
CA ARG A 53 -5.59 8.14 11.05
C ARG A 53 -5.70 7.85 9.57
N THR A 54 -4.62 8.11 8.84
CA THR A 54 -4.53 7.85 7.40
C THR A 54 -3.30 7.03 7.09
N VAL A 55 -3.44 5.98 6.30
CA VAL A 55 -2.33 5.15 5.84
C VAL A 55 -2.33 5.09 4.31
N PRO A 56 -1.29 5.61 3.64
CA PRO A 56 -1.10 5.39 2.22
C PRO A 56 -0.58 3.96 1.99
N LEU A 57 -1.13 3.30 0.98
CA LEU A 57 -0.82 1.92 0.62
C LEU A 57 -0.63 1.80 -0.90
N LEU A 58 0.24 0.87 -1.29
CA LEU A 58 0.40 0.44 -2.66
C LEU A 58 -0.50 -0.76 -2.94
N LYS A 59 -1.44 -0.59 -3.86
CA LYS A 59 -2.27 -1.67 -4.39
C LYS A 59 -1.42 -2.54 -5.32
N VAL A 60 -1.07 -3.74 -4.85
CA VAL A 60 -0.15 -4.64 -5.56
C VAL A 60 -0.87 -5.75 -6.33
N ASP A 61 -2.07 -6.12 -5.89
CA ASP A 61 -2.83 -7.22 -6.49
C ASP A 61 -4.34 -7.03 -6.31
N GLN A 62 -5.11 -7.81 -7.06
CA GLN A 62 -6.55 -7.92 -6.93
C GLN A 62 -6.89 -8.99 -5.89
N SER A 63 -7.81 -8.68 -4.98
CA SER A 63 -8.37 -9.65 -4.04
C SER A 63 -9.55 -10.41 -4.67
N GLY A 64 -9.95 -11.52 -4.03
CA GLY A 64 -11.15 -12.27 -4.40
C GLY A 64 -12.49 -11.62 -4.00
N GLY A 65 -12.49 -10.35 -3.56
CA GLY A 65 -13.71 -9.63 -3.15
C GLY A 65 -13.59 -8.82 -1.86
N ALA A 66 -12.50 -8.95 -1.10
CA ALA A 66 -12.27 -8.23 0.16
C ALA A 66 -11.29 -7.06 0.00
N HIS A 67 -11.29 -6.10 0.94
CA HIS A 67 -10.26 -5.07 1.00
C HIS A 67 -9.22 -5.51 2.02
N ASP A 68 -8.13 -6.13 1.55
CA ASP A 68 -7.07 -6.62 2.42
C ASP A 68 -5.85 -5.71 2.34
N VAL A 69 -5.13 -5.60 3.43
CA VAL A 69 -3.90 -4.80 3.52
C VAL A 69 -2.86 -5.55 4.31
N SER A 70 -1.58 -5.18 4.15
CA SER A 70 -0.52 -5.70 5.00
C SER A 70 -0.86 -5.50 6.48
N TYR A 71 -0.60 -6.52 7.29
CA TYR A 71 -0.94 -6.52 8.71
C TYR A 71 -0.34 -5.35 9.49
N ASP A 72 0.87 -4.90 9.13
CA ASP A 72 1.49 -3.70 9.72
C ASP A 72 0.69 -2.42 9.40
N GLY A 73 0.31 -2.23 8.13
CA GLY A 73 -0.57 -1.15 7.71
C GLY A 73 -1.96 -1.19 8.34
N TRP A 74 -2.52 -2.39 8.55
CA TRP A 74 -3.76 -2.57 9.31
C TRP A 74 -3.59 -2.15 10.78
N ASN A 75 -2.52 -2.59 11.43
CA ASN A 75 -2.27 -2.28 12.84
C ASN A 75 -2.01 -0.79 13.05
N ASP A 76 -1.27 -0.15 12.15
CA ASP A 76 -1.03 1.30 12.19
C ASP A 76 -2.34 2.09 11.99
N LEU A 77 -3.18 1.67 11.03
CA LEU A 77 -4.45 2.31 10.76
C LEU A 77 -5.45 2.18 11.93
N VAL A 78 -5.55 0.99 12.53
CA VAL A 78 -6.56 0.66 13.54
C VAL A 78 -6.08 1.03 14.95
N MET A 79 -4.84 0.67 15.28
CA MET A 79 -4.27 0.79 16.62
C MET A 79 -3.32 2.00 16.77
N GLY A 80 -2.83 2.56 15.66
CA GLY A 80 -1.92 3.71 15.67
C GLY A 80 -0.46 3.37 15.94
N HIS A 81 -0.04 2.11 15.79
CA HIS A 81 1.35 1.68 15.93
C HIS A 81 1.66 0.48 15.02
N ALA A 82 2.94 0.28 14.72
CA ALA A 82 3.39 -0.82 13.87
C ALA A 82 3.20 -2.18 14.56
N ALA A 83 2.97 -3.24 13.80
CA ALA A 83 2.71 -4.57 14.35
C ALA A 83 3.93 -5.16 15.10
N ILE A 84 5.13 -4.70 14.75
CA ILE A 84 6.37 -5.08 15.44
C ILE A 84 6.51 -4.43 16.83
N GLU A 85 5.84 -3.31 17.05
CA GLU A 85 5.88 -2.60 18.33
C GLU A 85 4.93 -3.26 19.33
N ALA A 86 3.71 -3.59 18.89
CA ALA A 86 2.78 -4.40 19.66
C ALA A 86 1.84 -5.18 18.74
N LEU A 87 1.71 -6.48 19.02
CA LEU A 87 0.82 -7.38 18.29
C LEU A 87 -0.62 -7.23 18.76
N THR A 88 -1.55 -7.13 17.81
CA THR A 88 -2.98 -7.02 18.07
C THR A 88 -3.73 -8.14 17.36
N ALA A 89 -4.73 -8.75 17.99
CA ALA A 89 -5.60 -9.70 17.28
C ALA A 89 -6.22 -9.02 16.03
N GLY A 90 -5.87 -9.53 14.85
CA GLY A 90 -6.34 -8.99 13.58
C GLY A 90 -7.79 -9.37 13.27
N GLY A 91 -8.43 -8.64 12.37
CA GLY A 91 -9.79 -8.96 11.94
C GLY A 91 -10.37 -7.96 10.95
N ALA A 92 -11.59 -8.28 10.49
CA ALA A 92 -12.37 -7.37 9.65
C ALA A 92 -12.72 -6.10 10.43
N VAL A 93 -12.61 -4.95 9.76
CA VAL A 93 -12.96 -3.65 10.32
C VAL A 93 -14.04 -3.05 9.44
N ALA A 94 -15.15 -2.65 10.05
CA ALA A 94 -16.16 -1.85 9.39
C ALA A 94 -15.62 -0.42 9.26
N MET A 95 -15.24 -0.04 8.05
CA MET A 95 -14.75 1.29 7.73
C MET A 95 -15.95 2.19 7.40
N ALA A 96 -15.98 3.40 7.96
CA ALA A 96 -17.03 4.39 7.72
C ALA A 96 -16.77 5.23 6.46
#